data_AF-A0AA88EML9-F1
#
_entry.id   AF-A0AA88EML9-F1
#
_cell.length_a   1.000
_cell.length_b   1.000
_cell.length_c   1.000
_cell.angle_alpha   90.00
_cell.angle_beta   90.00
_cell.angle_gamma   90.00
#
_symmetry.space_group_name_H-M   'P 1'
#
loop_
_entity.id
_entity.type
_entity.pdbx_description
1 polymer ?
#
loop_
_entity_poly.entity_id
_entity_poly.type
_entity_poly.pdbx_seq_one_letter_code
_entity_poly.pdbx_strand_id
1 'polypeptide(L)'
;MASPASDWEYLPKHLFDMTLEKLESPIDYLTFSATCVEWHSIAQDNESKRITMPRYHQVPMLLIPCHEDQHTWSAYNVLNNEFLGTQLSVPYGKRFGGSSEGWLVAVEENFSVTLYKPFSMVKEGSRNNTDHTIRLPCLFPPEPYEEYDYH
;
A
#
# COMPACT_ATOMS: atom_id res chain seq x y z
N MET A 1 -16.82 28.92 -32.20
CA MET A 1 -15.35 28.88 -32.17
C MET A 1 -14.96 28.10 -30.94
N ALA A 2 -14.46 26.88 -31.10
CA ALA A 2 -13.94 26.10 -29.97
C ALA A 2 -12.66 26.79 -29.49
N SER A 3 -12.57 27.07 -28.19
CA SER A 3 -11.33 27.55 -27.58
C SER A 3 -10.24 26.52 -27.86
N PRO A 4 -9.03 26.90 -28.30
CA PRO A 4 -7.95 25.93 -28.41
C PRO A 4 -7.78 25.32 -27.02
N ALA A 5 -7.91 24.00 -26.94
CA ALA A 5 -7.56 23.28 -25.73
C ALA A 5 -6.11 23.67 -25.43
N SER A 6 -5.85 24.16 -24.22
CA SER A 6 -4.48 24.46 -23.81
C SER A 6 -3.71 23.14 -23.79
N ASP A 7 -2.92 22.90 -24.83
CA ASP A 7 -2.04 21.73 -24.91
C ASP A 7 -0.89 21.93 -23.92
N TRP A 8 -1.12 21.44 -22.70
CA TRP A 8 -0.10 21.36 -21.66
C TRP A 8 1.09 20.47 -22.08
N GLU A 9 0.94 19.67 -23.14
CA GLU A 9 2.00 18.85 -23.74
C GLU A 9 3.20 19.69 -24.23
N TYR A 10 2.99 20.95 -24.62
CA TYR A 10 4.07 21.83 -25.10
C TYR A 10 4.64 22.76 -24.04
N LEU A 11 4.24 22.59 -22.77
CA LEU A 11 4.73 23.44 -21.70
C LEU A 11 6.24 23.20 -21.49
N PRO A 12 7.07 24.26 -21.45
CA PRO A 12 8.49 24.12 -21.16
C PRO A 12 8.77 23.39 -19.84
N LYS A 13 9.79 22.52 -19.84
CA LYS A 13 10.20 21.70 -18.67
C LYS A 13 10.34 22.51 -17.37
N HIS A 14 10.95 23.69 -17.43
CA HIS A 14 11.16 24.54 -16.26
C HIS A 14 9.85 24.94 -15.56
N LEU A 15 8.73 25.04 -16.28
CA LEU A 15 7.44 25.37 -15.68
C LEU A 15 6.86 24.17 -14.92
N PHE A 16 7.08 22.95 -15.42
CA PHE A 16 6.75 21.74 -14.68
C PHE A 16 7.62 21.58 -13.43
N ASP A 17 8.91 21.87 -13.52
CA ASP A 17 9.80 21.88 -12.35
C ASP A 17 9.27 22.84 -11.28
N MET A 18 8.88 24.06 -11.67
CA MET A 18 8.25 25.03 -10.76
C MET A 18 6.92 24.55 -10.16
N THR A 19 6.11 23.81 -10.91
CA THR A 19 4.88 23.19 -10.37
C THR A 19 5.23 22.12 -9.35
N LEU A 20 6.21 21.26 -9.68
CA LEU A 20 6.65 20.16 -8.84
C LEU A 20 7.25 20.66 -7.51
N GLU A 21 8.03 21.74 -7.55
CA GLU A 21 8.59 22.40 -6.36
C GLU A 21 7.51 22.85 -5.37
N LYS A 22 6.32 23.20 -5.86
CA LYS A 22 5.18 23.63 -5.04
C LYS A 22 4.35 22.49 -4.48
N LEU A 23 4.59 21.25 -4.91
CA LEU A 23 3.90 20.09 -4.34
C LEU A 23 4.41 19.83 -2.92
N GLU A 24 3.49 19.76 -1.97
CA GLU A 24 3.77 19.46 -0.56
C GLU A 24 3.27 18.07 -0.15
N SER A 25 2.40 17.48 -0.95
CA SER A 25 1.77 16.18 -0.71
C SER A 25 2.46 15.10 -1.54
N PRO A 26 2.92 13.99 -0.92
CA PRO A 26 3.44 12.85 -1.66
C PRO A 26 2.41 12.21 -2.61
N ILE A 27 1.11 12.30 -2.29
CA ILE A 27 0.04 11.79 -3.15
C ILE A 27 -0.11 12.66 -4.40
N ASP A 28 0.01 13.98 -4.27
CA ASP A 28 -0.08 14.90 -5.41
C ASP A 28 1.12 14.70 -6.34
N TYR A 29 2.30 14.47 -5.76
CA TYR A 29 3.50 14.11 -6.52
C TYR A 29 3.34 12.78 -7.27
N LEU A 30 2.79 11.75 -6.63
CA LEU A 30 2.49 10.47 -7.29
C LEU A 30 1.47 10.65 -8.43
N THR A 31 0.44 11.45 -8.19
CA THR A 31 -0.60 11.72 -9.20
C THR A 31 0.01 12.47 -10.38
N PHE A 32 0.88 13.46 -10.10
CA PHE A 32 1.65 14.19 -11.11
C PHE A 32 2.52 13.25 -11.95
N SER A 33 3.25 12.33 -11.31
CA SER A 33 4.15 11.41 -12.02
C SER A 33 3.43 10.32 -12.80
N ALA A 34 2.11 10.16 -12.61
CA ALA A 34 1.28 9.17 -13.28
C ALA A 34 0.44 9.73 -14.46
N THR A 35 0.54 11.03 -14.77
CA THR A 35 -0.30 11.66 -15.81
C THR A 35 0.11 11.28 -17.24
N CYS A 36 1.39 11.44 -17.57
CA CYS A 36 1.99 11.08 -18.85
C CYS A 36 3.50 10.79 -18.71
N VAL A 37 4.10 10.31 -19.80
CA VAL A 37 5.52 9.91 -19.82
C VAL A 37 6.45 11.10 -19.54
N GLU A 38 6.14 12.28 -20.09
CA GLU A 38 6.93 13.49 -19.90
C GLU A 38 6.93 13.93 -18.44
N TRP A 39 5.75 13.96 -17.79
CA TRP A 39 5.64 14.35 -16.39
C TRP A 39 6.28 13.33 -15.46
N HIS A 40 6.17 12.04 -15.81
CA HIS A 40 6.90 10.97 -15.12
C HIS A 40 8.41 11.21 -15.17
N SER A 41 8.95 11.51 -16.35
CA SER A 41 10.38 11.81 -16.51
C SER A 41 10.80 13.02 -15.68
N ILE A 42 10.00 14.09 -15.66
CA ILE A 42 10.28 15.29 -14.88
C ILE A 42 10.28 14.98 -13.38
N ALA A 43 9.31 14.20 -12.91
CA ALA A 43 9.27 13.77 -11.52
C ALA A 43 10.54 12.98 -11.14
N GLN A 44 10.95 12.01 -11.96
CA GLN A 44 12.16 11.21 -11.71
C GLN A 44 13.45 12.05 -11.67
N ASP A 45 13.57 13.06 -12.54
CA ASP A 45 14.73 13.97 -12.55
C ASP A 45 14.82 14.82 -11.27
N ASN A 46 13.71 14.99 -10.55
CA ASN A 46 13.58 15.81 -9.35
C ASN A 46 13.52 14.96 -8.06
N GLU A 47 14.40 13.96 -7.97
CA GLU A 47 14.49 13.06 -6.81
C GLU A 47 14.76 13.80 -5.48
N SER A 48 15.53 14.88 -5.49
CA SER A 48 15.81 15.68 -4.28
C SER A 48 14.53 16.25 -3.65
N LYS A 49 13.59 16.72 -4.48
CA LYS A 49 12.27 17.17 -4.04
C LYS A 49 11.46 16.01 -3.46
N ARG A 50 11.52 14.83 -4.09
CA ARG A 50 10.86 13.60 -3.61
C ARG A 50 11.31 13.23 -2.20
N ILE A 51 12.61 13.19 -1.95
CA ILE A 51 13.18 12.79 -0.65
C ILE A 51 12.94 13.84 0.44
N THR A 52 12.97 15.13 0.08
CA THR A 52 12.80 16.23 1.04
C THR A 52 11.33 16.57 1.35
N MET A 53 10.38 15.92 0.68
CA MET A 53 8.96 16.20 0.89
C MET A 53 8.49 15.86 2.31
N PRO A 54 7.67 16.72 2.93
CA PRO A 54 6.98 16.39 4.16
C PRO A 54 6.17 15.09 3.98
N ARG A 55 6.18 14.25 5.03
CA ARG A 55 5.40 13.00 5.05
C ARG A 55 5.78 11.99 3.96
N TYR A 56 7.01 12.04 3.45
CA TYR A 56 7.55 10.99 2.57
C TYR A 56 7.30 9.56 3.10
N HIS A 57 7.39 9.38 4.42
CA HIS A 57 7.10 8.10 5.10
C HIS A 57 5.62 7.64 5.04
N GLN A 58 4.69 8.48 4.57
CA GLN A 58 3.25 8.18 4.48
C GLN A 58 2.82 7.73 3.07
N VAL A 59 3.79 7.45 2.20
CA VAL A 59 3.54 7.01 0.84
C VAL A 59 3.01 5.57 0.85
N PRO A 60 1.93 5.28 0.11
CA PRO A 60 1.40 3.93 0.03
C PRO A 60 2.44 2.99 -0.57
N MET A 61 2.70 1.88 0.10
CA MET A 61 3.57 0.80 -0.40
C MET A 61 2.71 -0.34 -0.94
N LEU A 62 3.20 -0.99 -1.99
CA LEU A 62 2.58 -2.19 -2.53
C LEU A 62 3.07 -3.40 -1.76
N LEU A 63 2.14 -4.22 -1.27
CA LEU A 63 2.47 -5.52 -0.71
C LEU A 63 2.47 -6.54 -1.85
N ILE A 64 3.64 -7.13 -2.11
CA ILE A 64 3.84 -8.10 -3.18
C ILE A 64 4.16 -9.47 -2.54
N PRO A 65 3.38 -10.53 -2.83
CA PRO A 65 3.65 -11.85 -2.28
C PRO A 65 4.98 -12.39 -2.85
N CYS A 66 5.80 -12.98 -1.99
CA CYS A 66 7.01 -13.65 -2.42
C CYS A 66 6.67 -14.99 -3.09
N HIS A 67 7.25 -15.27 -4.26
CA HIS A 67 6.98 -16.51 -4.99
C HIS A 67 7.58 -17.76 -4.32
N GLU A 68 8.70 -17.59 -3.60
CA GLU A 68 9.44 -18.71 -2.99
C GLU A 68 8.87 -19.12 -1.62
N ASP A 69 8.35 -18.16 -0.87
CA ASP A 69 7.74 -18.38 0.45
C ASP A 69 6.34 -17.76 0.46
N GLN A 70 5.33 -18.62 0.41
CA GLN A 70 3.93 -18.22 0.38
C GLN A 70 3.55 -17.35 1.59
N HIS A 71 4.23 -17.50 2.73
CA HIS A 71 3.93 -16.74 3.94
C HIS A 71 4.68 -15.40 4.04
N THR A 72 5.46 -15.06 3.03
CA THR A 72 6.28 -13.86 3.04
C THR A 72 5.82 -12.86 1.99
N TRP A 73 5.78 -11.60 2.38
CA TRP A 73 5.42 -10.46 1.54
C TRP A 73 6.54 -9.43 1.56
N SER A 74 6.84 -8.88 0.40
CA SER A 74 7.76 -7.75 0.25
C SER A 74 6.95 -6.46 0.13
N ALA A 75 7.35 -5.44 0.86
CA ALA A 75 6.83 -4.09 0.66
C ALA A 75 7.64 -3.39 -0.43
N TYR A 76 6.96 -2.90 -1.45
CA TYR A 76 7.55 -2.18 -2.57
C TYR A 76 7.14 -0.71 -2.53
N ASN A 77 8.14 0.17 -2.51
CA ASN A 77 7.96 1.61 -2.53
C ASN A 77 7.90 2.09 -3.99
N VAL A 78 6.70 2.47 -4.43
CA VAL A 78 6.44 2.98 -5.78
C VAL A 78 7.17 4.30 -6.09
N LEU A 79 7.45 5.12 -5.07
CA LEU A 79 8.17 6.37 -5.30
C LEU A 79 9.65 6.16 -5.62
N ASN A 80 10.29 5.23 -4.92
CA ASN A 80 11.71 4.93 -5.09
C ASN A 80 11.97 3.77 -6.06
N ASN A 81 10.92 3.09 -6.53
CA ASN A 81 11.05 1.88 -7.35
C ASN A 81 11.94 0.81 -6.68
N GLU A 82 11.76 0.61 -5.37
CA GLU A 82 12.60 -0.29 -4.57
C GLU A 82 11.76 -1.16 -3.64
N PHE A 83 12.29 -2.36 -3.33
CA PHE A 83 11.77 -3.19 -2.27
C PHE A 83 12.41 -2.81 -0.93
N LEU A 84 11.61 -2.76 0.13
CA LEU A 84 12.16 -2.70 1.48
C LEU A 84 12.95 -3.97 1.77
N GLY A 85 14.09 -3.83 2.44
CA GLY A 85 14.95 -4.96 2.81
C GLY A 85 14.32 -5.90 3.84
N THR A 86 13.18 -5.54 4.43
CA THR A 86 12.46 -6.36 5.41
C THR A 86 11.31 -7.13 4.78
N GLN A 87 11.32 -8.44 5.02
CA GLN A 87 10.24 -9.35 4.66
C GLN A 87 9.17 -9.36 5.75
N LEU A 88 7.91 -9.22 5.34
CA LEU A 88 6.74 -9.21 6.21
C LEU A 88 6.10 -10.60 6.23
N SER A 89 5.88 -11.15 7.42
CA SER A 89 5.20 -12.43 7.60
C SER A 89 3.68 -12.22 7.68
N VAL A 90 3.04 -12.02 6.53
CA VAL A 90 1.58 -11.83 6.43
C VAL A 90 0.94 -13.11 5.89
N PRO A 91 -0.18 -13.60 6.46
CA PRO A 91 -0.79 -14.85 6.02
C PRO A 91 -1.18 -14.84 4.53
N TYR A 92 -0.82 -15.90 3.82
CA TYR A 92 -1.22 -16.13 2.43
C TYR A 92 -2.69 -16.56 2.31
N GLY A 93 -3.28 -16.36 1.13
CA GLY A 93 -4.61 -16.88 0.80
C GLY A 93 -5.77 -16.22 1.53
N LYS A 94 -5.52 -15.13 2.28
CA LYS A 94 -6.56 -14.33 2.92
C LYS A 94 -7.05 -13.25 1.97
N ARG A 95 -8.34 -12.92 2.06
CA ARG A 95 -8.92 -11.77 1.35
C ARG A 95 -8.69 -10.52 2.19
N PHE A 96 -7.77 -9.67 1.77
CA PHE A 96 -7.56 -8.38 2.42
C PHE A 96 -8.65 -7.39 2.04
N GLY A 97 -9.34 -6.85 3.04
CA GLY A 97 -10.46 -5.91 2.88
C GLY A 97 -10.06 -4.45 2.94
N GLY A 98 -8.81 -4.15 3.34
CA GLY A 98 -8.32 -2.77 3.43
C GLY A 98 -7.15 -2.62 4.41
N SER A 99 -6.63 -1.40 4.51
CA SER A 99 -5.53 -1.05 5.41
C SER A 99 -5.76 0.34 6.00
N SER A 100 -5.45 0.53 7.29
CA SER A 100 -5.55 1.83 7.98
C SER A 100 -4.64 1.84 9.21
N GLU A 101 -4.00 2.98 9.50
CA GLU A 101 -3.16 3.18 10.70
C GLU A 101 -2.09 2.08 10.93
N GLY A 102 -1.53 1.54 9.84
CA GLY A 102 -0.54 0.45 9.89
C GLY A 102 -1.11 -0.94 10.14
N TRP A 103 -2.44 -1.09 10.14
CA TRP A 103 -3.14 -2.35 10.24
C TRP A 103 -3.70 -2.79 8.89
N LEU A 104 -3.65 -4.09 8.65
CA LEU A 104 -4.22 -4.75 7.47
C LEU A 104 -5.43 -5.58 7.90
N VAL A 105 -6.58 -5.34 7.29
CA VAL A 105 -7.82 -6.06 7.55
C VAL A 105 -7.88 -7.27 6.63
N ALA A 106 -8.06 -8.46 7.19
CA ALA A 106 -8.39 -9.65 6.42
C ALA A 106 -9.73 -10.24 6.85
N VAL A 107 -10.47 -10.74 5.87
CA VAL A 107 -11.73 -11.46 6.08
C VAL A 107 -11.46 -12.94 5.88
N GLU A 108 -11.78 -13.71 6.91
CA GLU A 108 -11.71 -15.17 6.93
C GLU A 108 -12.89 -15.79 6.18
N GLU A 109 -12.80 -17.08 5.84
CA GLU A 109 -13.87 -17.80 5.13
C GLU A 109 -15.18 -17.84 5.93
N ASN A 110 -15.09 -17.86 7.26
CA ASN A 110 -16.24 -17.81 8.17
C ASN A 110 -16.72 -16.38 8.46
N PHE A 111 -16.35 -15.40 7.62
CA PHE A 111 -16.65 -13.98 7.78
C PHE A 111 -16.13 -13.34 9.08
N SER A 112 -15.27 -14.03 9.84
CA SER A 112 -14.56 -13.38 10.93
C SER A 112 -13.51 -12.41 10.38
N VAL A 113 -13.30 -11.32 11.10
CA VAL A 113 -12.38 -10.26 10.68
C VAL A 113 -11.14 -10.32 11.56
N THR A 114 -9.97 -10.31 10.92
CA THR A 114 -8.68 -10.31 11.58
C THR A 114 -7.90 -9.06 11.17
N LEU A 115 -7.36 -8.33 12.15
CA LEU A 115 -6.46 -7.21 11.94
C LEU A 115 -5.02 -7.69 12.12
N TYR A 116 -4.16 -7.43 11.14
CA TYR A 116 -2.73 -7.74 11.19
C TYR A 116 -1.91 -6.46 11.28
N LYS A 117 -0.76 -6.51 11.96
CA LYS A 117 0.22 -5.42 11.98
C LYS A 117 1.49 -5.84 11.23
N PRO A 118 1.57 -5.66 9.89
CA PRO A 118 2.61 -6.27 9.05
C PRO A 118 4.04 -5.91 9.47
N PHE A 119 4.29 -4.64 9.79
CA PHE A 119 5.61 -4.14 10.17
C PHE A 119 6.09 -4.58 11.56
N SER A 120 5.23 -5.22 12.34
CA SER A 120 5.63 -5.89 13.58
C SER A 120 5.91 -7.38 13.36
N MET A 121 5.57 -7.92 12.18
CA MET A 121 5.80 -9.32 11.78
C MET A 121 7.04 -9.44 10.88
N VAL A 122 8.14 -8.82 11.27
CA VAL A 122 9.43 -8.93 10.55
C VAL A 122 10.08 -10.26 10.90
N LYS A 123 10.51 -11.01 9.88
CA LYS A 123 11.06 -12.38 10.01
C LYS A 123 12.42 -12.44 10.75
N GLU A 124 13.04 -11.30 11.04
CA GLU A 124 14.39 -11.21 11.58
C GLU A 124 14.40 -11.33 13.11
N GLY A 125 14.74 -12.52 13.62
CA GLY A 125 15.23 -12.74 14.99
C GLY A 125 14.28 -12.48 16.16
N SER A 126 12.99 -12.16 15.94
CA SER A 126 12.07 -11.79 17.03
C SER A 126 11.64 -13.00 17.88
N ARG A 127 12.39 -13.19 18.96
CA ARG A 127 12.01 -13.89 20.18
C ARG A 127 11.08 -12.95 20.98
N ASN A 128 9.81 -13.34 21.13
CA ASN A 128 8.79 -12.90 22.10
C ASN A 128 7.52 -12.24 21.51
N ASN A 129 6.47 -13.08 21.46
CA ASN A 129 5.05 -12.81 21.72
C ASN A 129 4.65 -11.34 22.01
N THR A 130 4.29 -10.60 20.98
CA THR A 130 3.37 -9.45 21.09
C THR A 130 2.28 -9.62 20.04
N ASP A 131 1.05 -9.27 20.41
CA ASP A 131 -0.18 -9.47 19.63
C ASP A 131 -0.13 -8.71 18.29
N HIS A 132 0.51 -9.29 17.28
CA HIS A 132 0.56 -8.75 15.91
C HIS A 132 -0.74 -8.96 15.14
N THR A 133 -1.70 -9.61 15.78
CA THR A 133 -2.96 -10.05 15.20
C THR A 133 -4.08 -9.79 16.20
N ILE A 134 -5.15 -9.11 15.80
CA ILE A 134 -6.36 -8.94 16.60
C ILE A 134 -7.50 -9.64 15.86
N ARG A 135 -8.10 -10.64 16.49
CA ARG A 135 -9.30 -11.30 15.96
C ARG A 135 -10.54 -10.59 16.51
N LEU A 136 -11.33 -10.00 15.63
CA LEU A 136 -12.58 -9.38 16.02
C LEU A 136 -13.64 -10.46 16.30
N PRO A 137 -14.58 -10.22 17.23
CA PRO A 137 -15.74 -11.07 17.40
C PRO A 137 -16.48 -11.25 16.07
N CYS A 138 -16.93 -12.48 15.77
CA CYS A 138 -17.70 -12.74 14.57
C CYS A 138 -19.04 -11.99 14.68
N LEU A 139 -19.29 -11.05 13.77
CA LEU A 139 -20.55 -10.29 13.73
C LEU A 139 -21.74 -11.17 13.32
N PHE A 140 -21.46 -12.26 12.58
CA PHE A 140 -22.44 -13.20 12.07
C PHE A 140 -21.94 -14.63 12.32
N PRO A 141 -22.01 -15.13 13.57
CA PRO A 141 -21.61 -16.49 13.85
C PRO A 141 -22.42 -17.45 12.98
N PRO A 142 -21.79 -18.49 12.38
CA PRO A 142 -22.53 -19.50 11.64
C PRO A 142 -23.58 -20.12 12.56
N GLU A 143 -24.81 -20.26 12.07
CA GLU A 143 -25.84 -20.98 12.80
C GLU A 143 -25.34 -22.40 13.06
N PRO A 144 -25.46 -22.92 14.29
CA PRO A 144 -25.08 -24.30 14.57
C PRO A 144 -25.91 -25.19 13.63
N TYR A 145 -25.22 -26.05 12.87
CA TYR A 145 -25.90 -27.13 12.14
C TYR A 145 -26.64 -27.97 13.18
N GLU A 146 -27.97 -27.87 13.21
CA GLU A 146 -28.78 -28.85 13.93
C GLU A 146 -28.54 -30.20 13.26
N GLU A 147 -27.74 -31.04 13.91
CA GLU A 147 -27.61 -32.44 13.55
C GLU A 147 -28.99 -33.07 13.77
N TYR A 148 -29.78 -33.15 12.69
CA TYR A 148 -31.04 -33.88 12.72
C TYR A 148 -30.71 -35.35 12.98
N ASP A 149 -30.86 -35.76 14.24
CA ASP A 149 -30.84 -37.17 14.64
C ASP A 149 -31.96 -37.90 13.89
N TYR A 150 -31.58 -38.64 12.85
CA TYR A 150 -32.46 -39.59 12.17
C TYR A 150 -32.55 -40.84 13.06
N HIS A 151 -33.49 -40.83 14.00
CA HIS A 151 -33.95 -42.03 14.71
C HIS A 151 -35.09 -42.73 13.97
#